data_AF-A0A1H8YN92-F1
#
_entry.id   AF-A0A1H8YN92-F1
#
_cell.length_a   1.000
_cell.length_b   1.000
_cell.length_c   1.000
_cell.angle_alpha   90.00
_cell.angle_beta   90.00
_cell.angle_gamma   90.00
#
_symmetry.space_group_name_H-M   'P 1'
#
loop_
_entity.id
_entity.type
_entity.pdbx_description
1 polymer ?
#
loop_
_entity_poly.entity_id
_entity_poly.type
_entity_poly.pdbx_seq_one_letter_code
_entity_poly.pdbx_strand_id
1 'polypeptide(L)'
;MPFVDQGEALRELMRAEQIRVSQWKAPRKREASKIENPTERAMLRAQQKKDFEEEVKAGRLITTRDTLIGPAVKAELDARGWTGPYDPVPPLGRGGGRRWGSTNIHGDKRHQISVRLDDDLHERLEAACFHETADLVNQLEAFYGNFGDSSHLPDARPGEEPTALAARYRDQLRSEIITTGDIMRAAIDRVIGVIPAVVNVTQDQYVALHVVLFAEKERARRWWRPRNKTMKRMTDPQERKRARDGHEAAFTAAVNAGELIVTMDGLLTAAVHAELESRGWTEKYKPLPPEAARTAGQNAPRPPDADQNEARDHQVRLRLAGPFGIHLERACYWESTKAGHTVTPADVLADAVALLAATGLSDT
;
A
#
# COMPACT_ATOMS: atom_id res chain seq x y z
N MET A 1 -8.27 -14.22 -3.00
CA MET A 1 -8.26 -13.17 -1.96
C MET A 1 -8.43 -11.81 -2.63
N PRO A 2 -9.27 -10.90 -2.07
CA PRO A 2 -9.49 -9.56 -2.60
C PRO A 2 -8.20 -8.76 -2.81
N PHE A 3 -8.15 -7.92 -3.86
CA PHE A 3 -7.32 -6.72 -3.84
C PHE A 3 -7.72 -5.90 -2.60
N VAL A 4 -6.77 -5.62 -1.72
CA VAL A 4 -7.05 -4.80 -0.54
C VAL A 4 -7.09 -3.35 -0.98
N ASP A 5 -8.29 -2.83 -1.28
CA ASP A 5 -8.49 -1.38 -1.34
C ASP A 5 -8.10 -0.82 0.03
N GLN A 6 -6.95 -0.12 0.08
CA GLN A 6 -6.42 0.50 1.30
C GLN A 6 -7.48 1.34 2.01
N GLY A 7 -8.35 2.02 1.26
CA GLY A 7 -9.43 2.82 1.80
C GLY A 7 -10.56 1.99 2.41
N GLU A 8 -10.82 0.78 1.89
CA GLU A 8 -11.78 -0.16 2.51
C GLU A 8 -11.19 -0.83 3.75
N ALA A 9 -9.96 -1.33 3.68
CA ALA A 9 -9.28 -1.92 4.83
C ALA A 9 -9.15 -0.95 5.99
N LEU A 10 -8.77 0.31 5.70
CA LEU A 10 -8.73 1.36 6.71
C LEU A 10 -10.13 1.66 7.29
N ARG A 11 -11.19 1.60 6.47
CA ARG A 11 -12.57 1.77 6.96
C ARG A 11 -12.98 0.64 7.90
N GLU A 12 -12.68 -0.61 7.58
CA GLU A 12 -12.98 -1.74 8.46
C GLU A 12 -12.20 -1.68 9.77
N LEU A 13 -10.91 -1.36 9.71
CA LEU A 13 -10.10 -1.15 10.91
C LEU A 13 -10.69 -0.04 11.80
N MET A 14 -11.08 1.09 11.19
CA MET A 14 -11.73 2.18 11.93
C MET A 14 -13.08 1.77 12.53
N ARG A 15 -13.87 0.90 11.87
CA ARG A 15 -15.12 0.37 12.45
C ARG A 15 -14.84 -0.50 13.67
N ALA A 16 -13.83 -1.36 13.60
CA ALA A 16 -13.41 -2.18 14.75
C ALA A 16 -12.99 -1.31 15.95
N GLU A 17 -12.21 -0.25 15.70
CA GLU A 17 -11.80 0.69 16.74
C GLU A 17 -12.99 1.50 17.30
N GLN A 18 -13.97 1.87 16.47
CA GLN A 18 -15.21 2.51 16.95
C GLN A 18 -16.03 1.61 17.87
N ILE A 19 -16.07 0.30 17.60
CA ILE A 19 -16.69 -0.68 18.49
C ILE A 19 -15.96 -0.72 19.83
N ARG A 20 -14.63 -0.77 19.81
CA ARG A 20 -13.79 -0.75 21.03
C ARG A 20 -13.98 0.53 21.85
N VAL A 21 -14.00 1.70 21.21
CA VAL A 21 -14.30 2.98 21.86
C VAL A 21 -15.71 2.98 22.46
N SER A 22 -16.69 2.39 21.76
CA SER A 22 -18.06 2.27 22.27
C SER A 22 -18.14 1.36 23.49
N GLN A 23 -17.43 0.23 23.47
CA GLN A 23 -17.30 -0.68 24.61
C GLN A 23 -16.61 -0.02 25.81
N TRP A 24 -15.62 0.85 25.58
CA TRP A 24 -14.97 1.63 26.63
C TRP A 24 -15.92 2.66 27.27
N LYS A 25 -16.75 3.33 26.45
CA LYS A 25 -17.69 4.38 26.90
C LYS A 25 -18.95 3.82 27.58
N ALA A 26 -19.44 2.66 27.14
CA ALA A 26 -20.70 2.08 27.60
C ALA A 26 -20.80 1.88 29.13
N PRO A 27 -19.84 1.23 29.83
CA PRO A 27 -19.93 1.04 31.27
C PRO A 27 -19.85 2.36 32.04
N ARG A 28 -18.98 3.28 31.59
CA ARG A 28 -18.80 4.62 32.18
C ARG A 28 -20.06 5.48 32.07
N LYS A 29 -20.76 5.41 30.94
CA LYS A 29 -22.05 6.07 30.76
C LYS A 29 -23.12 5.51 31.71
N ARG A 30 -23.16 4.19 31.92
CA ARG A 30 -24.09 3.52 32.85
C ARG A 30 -23.80 3.92 34.30
N GLU A 31 -22.53 4.03 34.67
CA GLU A 31 -22.11 4.49 36.00
C GLU A 31 -22.58 5.93 36.25
N ALA A 32 -22.30 6.85 35.32
CA ALA A 32 -22.74 8.24 35.45
C ALA A 32 -24.27 8.40 35.48
N SER A 33 -25.04 7.50 34.84
CA SER A 33 -26.51 7.55 34.91
C SER A 33 -27.10 7.14 36.26
N LYS A 34 -26.33 6.45 37.11
CA LYS A 34 -26.78 6.05 38.45
C LYS A 34 -26.68 7.18 39.48
N ILE A 35 -25.98 8.28 39.17
CA ILE A 35 -25.78 9.40 40.10
C ILE A 35 -26.96 10.37 39.98
N GLU A 36 -27.74 10.49 41.05
CA GLU A 36 -28.88 11.41 41.12
C GLU A 36 -28.44 12.87 41.19
N ASN A 37 -27.41 13.19 41.98
CA ASN A 37 -26.88 14.55 42.11
C ASN A 37 -26.28 15.07 40.79
N PRO A 38 -26.81 16.16 40.20
CA PRO A 38 -26.30 16.72 38.94
C PRO A 38 -24.84 17.16 38.99
N THR A 39 -24.38 17.70 40.13
CA THR A 39 -23.02 18.23 40.29
C THR A 39 -22.00 17.09 40.31
N GLU A 40 -22.24 16.05 41.12
CA GLU A 40 -21.38 14.86 41.16
C GLU A 40 -21.34 14.15 39.81
N ARG A 41 -22.49 14.06 39.13
CA ARG A 41 -22.57 13.49 37.78
C ARG A 41 -21.74 14.28 36.76
N ALA A 42 -21.73 15.61 36.86
CA ALA A 42 -20.90 16.46 36.02
C ALA A 42 -19.41 16.27 36.30
N MET A 43 -19.01 16.19 37.58
CA MET A 43 -17.63 15.90 37.99
C MET A 43 -17.15 14.54 37.48
N LEU A 44 -17.95 13.48 37.62
CA LEU A 44 -17.60 12.16 37.09
C LEU A 44 -17.44 12.18 35.57
N ARG A 45 -18.33 12.87 34.83
CA ARG A 45 -18.21 13.00 33.37
C ARG A 45 -16.94 13.76 32.97
N ALA A 46 -16.56 14.80 33.73
CA ALA A 46 -15.31 15.53 33.50
C ALA A 46 -14.09 14.62 33.71
N GLN A 47 -14.08 13.81 34.78
CA GLN A 47 -13.02 12.83 35.01
C GLN A 47 -12.97 11.77 33.91
N GLN A 48 -14.11 11.18 33.54
CA GLN A 48 -14.19 10.20 32.45
C GLN A 48 -13.72 10.78 31.10
N LYS A 49 -13.96 12.07 30.85
CA LYS A 49 -13.45 12.75 29.67
C LYS A 49 -11.91 12.86 29.72
N LYS A 50 -11.34 13.22 30.87
CA LYS A 50 -9.90 13.27 31.08
C LYS A 50 -9.26 11.88 30.88
N ASP A 51 -9.84 10.85 31.49
CA ASP A 51 -9.37 9.47 31.30
C ASP A 51 -9.42 9.06 29.82
N PHE A 52 -10.48 9.44 29.10
CA PHE A 52 -10.59 9.18 27.66
C PHE A 52 -9.48 9.87 26.87
N GLU A 53 -9.21 11.14 27.15
CA GLU A 53 -8.14 11.90 26.51
C GLU A 53 -6.76 11.30 26.80
N GLU A 54 -6.53 10.82 28.03
CA GLU A 54 -5.30 10.12 28.41
C GLU A 54 -5.14 8.78 27.69
N GLU A 55 -6.21 8.00 27.55
CA GLU A 55 -6.21 6.74 26.78
C GLU A 55 -5.93 6.98 25.29
N VAL A 56 -6.51 8.04 24.70
CA VAL A 56 -6.25 8.44 23.31
C VAL A 56 -4.81 8.93 23.15
N LYS A 57 -4.34 9.79 24.04
CA LYS A 57 -2.95 10.28 24.05
C LYS A 57 -1.93 9.16 24.20
N ALA A 58 -2.26 8.13 24.98
CA ALA A 58 -1.44 6.94 25.13
C ALA A 58 -1.55 5.94 23.96
N GLY A 59 -2.38 6.23 22.95
CA GLY A 59 -2.59 5.35 21.79
C GLY A 59 -3.35 4.06 22.09
N ARG A 60 -3.97 3.94 23.28
CA ARG A 60 -4.75 2.75 23.67
C ARG A 60 -6.16 2.76 23.10
N LEU A 61 -6.66 3.93 22.72
CA LEU A 61 -7.90 4.13 21.99
C LEU A 61 -7.64 4.94 20.73
N ILE A 62 -8.01 4.38 19.58
CA ILE A 62 -7.98 5.07 18.30
C ILE A 62 -9.38 5.62 18.03
N THR A 63 -9.48 6.92 17.80
CA THR A 63 -10.79 7.60 17.66
C THR A 63 -11.02 8.14 16.28
N THR A 64 -9.94 8.54 15.60
CA THR A 64 -9.96 9.09 14.25
C THR A 64 -8.87 8.45 13.41
N ARG A 65 -9.00 8.57 12.08
CA ARG A 65 -7.94 8.16 11.15
C ARG A 65 -6.63 8.89 11.43
N ASP A 66 -6.72 10.14 11.86
CA ASP A 66 -5.59 11.01 12.22
C ASP A 66 -4.79 10.39 13.37
N THR A 67 -5.46 9.96 14.44
CA THR A 67 -4.82 9.29 15.59
C THR A 67 -4.21 7.94 15.23
N LEU A 68 -4.66 7.32 14.15
CA LEU A 68 -4.16 6.04 13.67
C LEU A 68 -2.93 6.21 12.75
N ILE A 69 -3.02 7.16 11.81
CA ILE A 69 -2.03 7.33 10.75
C ILE A 69 -0.86 8.21 11.20
N GLY A 70 -1.08 9.21 12.05
CA GLY A 70 -0.01 10.09 12.53
C GLY A 70 1.18 9.33 13.15
N PRO A 71 0.96 8.43 14.12
CA PRO A 71 2.03 7.60 14.68
C PRO A 71 2.72 6.71 13.65
N ALA A 72 1.98 6.19 12.66
CA ALA A 72 2.54 5.36 11.60
C ALA A 72 3.41 6.16 10.63
N VAL A 73 3.03 7.40 10.29
CA VAL A 73 3.88 8.32 9.52
C VAL A 73 5.17 8.60 10.25
N LYS A 74 5.10 8.88 11.56
CA LYS A 74 6.29 9.05 12.39
C LYS A 74 7.17 7.81 12.37
N ALA A 75 6.60 6.62 12.55
CA ALA A 75 7.34 5.36 12.50
C ALA A 75 8.00 5.11 11.13
N GLU A 76 7.38 5.53 10.03
CA GLU A 76 7.99 5.46 8.70
C GLU A 76 9.16 6.42 8.52
N LEU A 77 9.05 7.65 9.02
CA LEU A 77 10.17 8.59 9.02
C LEU A 77 11.32 8.06 9.89
N ASP A 78 11.01 7.56 11.09
CA ASP A 78 11.97 6.94 12.01
C ASP A 78 12.68 5.74 11.36
N ALA A 79 11.94 4.85 10.70
CA ALA A 79 12.49 3.66 10.04
C ALA A 79 13.44 3.99 8.88
N ARG A 80 13.29 5.16 8.26
CA ARG A 80 14.15 5.65 7.17
C ARG A 80 15.34 6.46 7.67
N GLY A 81 15.40 6.76 8.97
CA GLY A 81 16.38 7.71 9.52
C GLY A 81 16.06 9.16 9.18
N TRP A 82 14.83 9.46 8.73
CA TRP A 82 14.37 10.79 8.31
C TRP A 82 13.85 11.61 9.48
N THR A 83 14.58 11.59 10.58
CA THR A 83 14.25 12.26 11.85
C THR A 83 15.13 13.45 12.14
N GLY A 84 16.09 13.71 11.25
CA GLY A 84 17.05 14.80 11.37
C GLY A 84 16.39 16.18 11.36
N PRO A 85 17.10 17.20 11.85
CA PRO A 85 16.71 18.58 11.61
C PRO A 85 16.83 18.86 10.11
N TYR A 86 15.73 19.29 9.50
CA TYR A 86 15.70 19.74 8.12
C TYR A 86 15.51 21.26 8.10
N ASP A 87 16.12 21.92 7.13
CA ASP A 87 15.81 23.33 6.87
C ASP A 87 14.36 23.46 6.38
N PRO A 88 13.64 24.54 6.73
CA PRO A 88 12.27 24.75 6.28
C PRO A 88 12.16 24.71 4.75
N VAL A 89 11.14 24.03 4.22
CA VAL A 89 10.90 23.97 2.78
C VAL A 89 10.59 25.38 2.26
N PRO A 90 11.34 25.87 1.25
CA PRO A 90 11.08 27.17 0.64
C PRO A 90 9.63 27.28 0.16
N PRO A 91 8.99 28.47 0.22
CA PRO A 91 7.59 28.62 -0.19
C PRO A 91 7.27 28.10 -1.59
N LEU A 92 8.21 28.24 -2.54
CA LEU A 92 8.07 27.72 -3.91
C LEU A 92 8.17 26.19 -4.00
N GLY A 93 8.81 25.54 -3.03
CA GLY A 93 8.89 24.08 -2.89
C GLY A 93 7.65 23.45 -2.24
N ARG A 94 6.75 24.26 -1.68
CA ARG A 94 5.49 23.80 -1.06
C ARG A 94 4.42 23.53 -2.12
N GLY A 95 4.72 22.63 -3.05
CA GLY A 95 3.78 22.11 -4.04
C GLY A 95 3.27 20.75 -3.61
N GLY A 96 1.95 20.61 -3.41
CA GLY A 96 1.35 19.39 -2.88
C GLY A 96 1.70 18.12 -3.67
N GLY A 97 2.69 17.36 -3.16
CA GLY A 97 2.90 15.91 -3.29
C GLY A 97 2.91 15.27 -4.69
N ARG A 98 2.84 16.06 -5.76
CA ARG A 98 2.84 15.54 -7.13
C ARG A 98 4.24 15.15 -7.52
N ARG A 99 4.40 13.90 -7.97
CA ARG A 99 5.60 13.51 -8.69
C ARG A 99 5.73 14.37 -9.93
N TRP A 100 6.92 14.93 -10.13
CA TRP A 100 7.24 15.77 -11.27
C TRP A 100 6.86 15.06 -12.59
N GLY A 101 6.14 15.76 -13.47
CA GLY A 101 5.62 15.27 -14.75
C GLY A 101 4.45 14.28 -14.69
N SER A 102 3.76 14.11 -13.55
CA SER A 102 2.57 13.24 -13.49
C SER A 102 1.37 13.85 -14.23
N THR A 103 0.85 13.16 -15.24
CA THR A 103 -0.25 13.64 -16.11
C THR A 103 -1.64 13.55 -15.49
N ASN A 104 -1.83 12.80 -14.39
CA ASN A 104 -3.15 12.62 -13.77
C ASN A 104 -3.48 13.74 -12.79
N ILE A 105 -3.94 14.88 -13.30
CA ILE A 105 -4.26 16.11 -12.52
C ILE A 105 -5.34 15.84 -11.46
N HIS A 106 -6.22 14.88 -11.73
CA HIS A 106 -7.33 14.50 -10.87
C HIS A 106 -7.29 13.00 -10.65
N GLY A 107 -6.34 12.50 -9.84
CA GLY A 107 -6.38 11.11 -9.37
C GLY A 107 -7.80 10.72 -8.94
N ASP A 108 -8.20 9.45 -9.12
CA ASP A 108 -9.58 9.03 -8.86
C ASP A 108 -9.97 9.39 -7.42
N LYS A 109 -10.79 10.44 -7.29
CA LYS A 109 -11.20 11.02 -6.00
C LYS A 109 -11.88 9.98 -5.10
N ARG A 110 -12.36 8.87 -5.68
CA ARG A 110 -13.00 7.77 -4.95
C ARG A 110 -12.09 7.07 -3.94
N HIS A 111 -10.78 7.11 -4.14
CA HIS A 111 -9.81 6.45 -3.26
C HIS A 111 -8.97 7.46 -2.45
N GLN A 112 -9.38 8.72 -2.38
CA GLN A 112 -8.67 9.73 -1.61
C GLN A 112 -8.94 9.57 -0.11
N ILE A 113 -7.86 9.37 0.66
CA ILE A 113 -7.92 9.34 2.12
C ILE A 113 -7.37 10.68 2.63
N SER A 114 -8.24 11.47 3.25
CA SER A 114 -7.83 12.69 3.94
C SER A 114 -7.47 12.39 5.39
N VAL A 115 -6.31 12.89 5.81
CA VAL A 115 -5.76 12.73 7.16
C VAL A 115 -5.27 14.09 7.63
N ARG A 116 -5.53 14.44 8.88
CA ARG A 116 -4.93 15.61 9.54
C ARG A 116 -3.71 15.13 10.31
N LEU A 117 -2.57 15.73 10.00
CA LEU A 117 -1.34 15.53 10.75
C LEU A 117 -1.16 16.71 11.70
N ASP A 118 -0.43 16.47 12.78
CA ASP A 118 0.11 17.54 13.59
C ASP A 118 1.04 18.43 12.75
N ASP A 119 1.04 19.74 12.99
CA ASP A 119 1.77 20.71 12.16
C ASP A 119 3.27 20.39 12.12
N ASP A 120 3.88 20.04 13.26
CA ASP A 120 5.31 19.69 13.34
C ASP A 120 5.61 18.41 12.55
N LEU A 121 4.70 17.42 12.62
CA LEU A 121 4.85 16.17 11.87
C LEU A 121 4.67 16.39 10.36
N HIS A 122 3.73 17.26 9.98
CA HIS A 122 3.50 17.61 8.58
C HIS A 122 4.70 18.36 7.99
N GLU A 123 5.19 19.39 8.67
CA GLU A 123 6.35 20.16 8.24
C GLU A 123 7.59 19.27 8.13
N ARG A 124 7.80 18.37 9.11
CA ARG A 124 8.89 17.39 9.04
C ARG A 124 8.76 16.44 7.86
N LEU A 125 7.55 15.92 7.61
CA LEU A 125 7.30 15.03 6.48
C LEU A 125 7.61 15.72 5.14
N GLU A 126 7.18 16.97 4.98
CA GLU A 126 7.46 17.77 3.78
C GLU A 126 8.96 18.05 3.63
N ALA A 127 9.60 18.50 4.71
CA ALA A 127 11.02 18.82 4.71
C ALA A 127 11.89 17.59 4.42
N ALA A 128 11.61 16.46 5.06
CA ALA A 128 12.29 15.21 4.78
C ALA A 128 12.17 14.81 3.32
N CYS A 129 10.95 14.79 2.75
CA CYS A 129 10.78 14.41 1.34
C CYS A 129 11.50 15.40 0.40
N PHE A 130 11.47 16.70 0.69
CA PHE A 130 12.13 17.72 -0.12
C PHE A 130 13.65 17.52 -0.14
N HIS A 131 14.29 17.45 1.02
CA HIS A 131 15.75 17.38 1.13
C HIS A 131 16.30 16.03 0.71
N GLU A 132 15.66 14.93 1.09
CA GLU A 132 16.11 13.56 0.77
C GLU A 132 15.97 13.24 -0.73
N THR A 133 15.20 14.02 -1.48
CA THR A 133 15.03 13.84 -2.93
C THR A 133 15.55 15.00 -3.78
N ALA A 134 16.15 16.04 -3.16
CA ALA A 134 16.58 17.25 -3.84
C ALA A 134 17.55 16.95 -4.99
N ASP A 135 18.55 16.09 -4.77
CA ASP A 135 19.53 15.73 -5.80
C ASP A 135 18.90 15.00 -6.98
N LEU A 136 17.91 14.14 -6.73
CA LEU A 136 17.17 13.42 -7.78
C LEU A 136 16.28 14.37 -8.58
N VAL A 137 15.64 15.33 -7.90
CA VAL A 137 14.84 16.38 -8.55
C VAL A 137 15.72 17.26 -9.42
N ASN A 138 16.88 17.71 -8.93
CA ASN A 138 17.83 18.51 -9.70
C ASN A 138 18.34 17.76 -10.96
N GLN A 139 18.63 16.45 -10.82
CA GLN A 139 18.99 15.60 -11.97
C GLN A 139 17.86 15.48 -12.98
N LEU A 140 16.62 15.36 -12.51
CA LEU A 140 15.44 15.27 -13.36
C LEU A 140 15.15 16.62 -14.05
N GLU A 141 15.32 17.75 -13.36
CA GLU A 141 15.24 19.09 -13.95
C GLU A 141 16.31 19.30 -15.02
N ALA A 142 17.55 18.90 -14.76
CA ALA A 142 18.64 18.94 -15.75
C ALA A 142 18.32 18.07 -16.98
N PHE A 143 17.72 16.89 -16.76
CA PHE A 143 17.23 16.05 -17.85
C PHE A 143 16.21 16.80 -18.72
N TYR A 144 15.21 17.44 -18.10
CA TYR A 144 14.20 18.22 -18.83
C TYR A 144 14.78 19.48 -19.50
N GLY A 145 15.81 20.10 -18.92
CA GLY A 145 16.52 21.21 -19.55
C GLY A 145 17.24 20.81 -20.84
N ASN A 146 17.70 19.55 -20.92
CA ASN A 146 18.42 19.03 -22.09
C ASN A 146 17.49 18.48 -23.19
N PHE A 147 16.43 17.77 -22.81
CA PHE A 147 15.55 17.06 -23.76
C PHE A 147 14.17 17.70 -23.95
N GLY A 148 13.85 18.76 -23.19
CA GLY A 148 12.52 19.36 -23.12
C GLY A 148 11.52 18.53 -22.31
N ASP A 149 10.46 19.19 -21.82
CA ASP A 149 9.27 18.49 -21.32
C ASP A 149 8.40 18.16 -22.52
N SER A 150 8.47 16.92 -23.01
CA SER A 150 7.73 16.42 -24.17
C SER A 150 6.20 16.54 -24.04
N SER A 151 5.68 17.12 -22.96
CA SER A 151 4.25 17.28 -22.71
C SER A 151 3.71 18.65 -23.15
N HIS A 152 4.21 19.80 -22.67
CA HIS A 152 3.45 21.07 -22.78
C HIS A 152 4.23 22.41 -22.71
N LEU A 153 5.55 22.47 -22.83
CA LEU A 153 6.25 23.76 -22.85
C LEU A 153 6.46 24.28 -24.29
N PRO A 154 5.87 25.43 -24.67
CA PRO A 154 5.98 25.97 -26.04
C PRO A 154 7.38 26.45 -26.42
N ASP A 155 8.30 26.55 -25.46
CA ASP A 155 9.69 27.02 -25.67
C ASP A 155 10.74 25.91 -25.57
N ALA A 156 10.34 24.63 -25.65
CA ALA A 156 11.30 23.54 -25.77
C ALA A 156 12.11 23.76 -27.06
N ARG A 157 13.42 24.05 -26.90
CA ARG A 157 14.34 24.05 -28.04
C ARG A 157 14.21 22.69 -28.72
N PRO A 158 14.12 22.62 -30.06
CA PRO A 158 14.09 21.36 -30.79
C PRO A 158 15.44 20.67 -30.60
N GLY A 159 15.58 19.95 -29.49
CA GLY A 159 16.65 19.02 -29.20
C GLY A 159 16.22 17.62 -29.62
N GLU A 160 17.20 16.81 -29.99
CA GLU A 160 17.04 15.40 -30.36
C GLU A 160 16.07 14.68 -29.41
N GLU A 161 15.17 13.87 -29.99
CA GLU A 161 14.29 13.02 -29.21
C GLU A 161 15.14 12.20 -28.21
N PRO A 162 14.71 12.10 -26.92
CA PRO A 162 15.47 11.34 -25.95
C PRO A 162 15.65 9.90 -26.45
N THR A 163 16.90 9.44 -26.48
CA THR A 163 17.20 8.04 -26.79
C THR A 163 16.46 7.11 -25.81
N ALA A 164 16.22 5.87 -26.19
CA ALA A 164 15.59 4.89 -25.30
C ALA A 164 16.33 4.76 -23.94
N LEU A 165 17.66 4.93 -23.94
CA LEU A 165 18.47 4.96 -22.72
C LEU A 165 18.18 6.21 -21.86
N ALA A 166 18.08 7.39 -22.46
CA ALA A 166 17.72 8.62 -21.77
C ALA A 166 16.31 8.52 -21.15
N ALA A 167 15.34 7.96 -21.88
CA ALA A 167 14.00 7.72 -21.36
C ALA A 167 13.99 6.78 -20.14
N ARG A 168 14.79 5.71 -20.17
CA ARG A 168 14.96 4.80 -19.02
C ARG A 168 15.57 5.50 -17.80
N TYR A 169 16.63 6.30 -18.01
CA TYR A 169 17.26 7.07 -16.93
C TYR A 169 16.27 8.04 -16.27
N ARG A 170 15.46 8.75 -17.08
CA ARG A 170 14.38 9.60 -16.57
C ARG A 170 13.38 8.80 -15.72
N ASP A 171 12.94 7.64 -16.19
CA ASP A 171 11.96 6.82 -15.49
C ASP A 171 12.54 6.25 -14.18
N GLN A 172 13.84 5.91 -14.17
CA GLN A 172 14.57 5.56 -12.95
C GLN A 172 14.57 6.71 -11.93
N LEU A 173 15.01 7.91 -12.30
CA LEU A 173 15.00 9.08 -11.42
C LEU A 173 13.60 9.32 -10.81
N ARG A 174 12.55 9.23 -11.63
CA ARG A 174 11.15 9.39 -11.18
C ARG A 174 10.67 8.29 -10.24
N SER A 175 11.27 7.10 -10.31
CA SER A 175 10.95 5.99 -9.42
C SER A 175 11.63 6.12 -8.06
N GLU A 176 12.78 6.78 -8.01
CA GLU A 176 13.59 7.01 -6.81
C GLU A 176 13.13 8.24 -6.01
N ILE A 177 12.48 9.22 -6.65
CA ILE A 177 11.85 10.35 -5.95
C ILE A 177 10.68 9.85 -5.08
N ILE A 178 10.87 9.97 -3.76
CA ILE A 178 9.89 9.66 -2.73
C ILE A 178 9.07 10.92 -2.41
N THR A 179 7.75 10.82 -2.53
CA THR A 179 6.86 11.94 -2.17
C THR A 179 6.20 11.74 -0.80
N THR A 180 5.63 12.81 -0.26
CA THR A 180 4.78 12.74 0.94
C THR A 180 3.66 11.72 0.78
N GLY A 181 3.07 11.60 -0.42
CA GLY A 181 2.07 10.59 -0.73
C GLY A 181 2.60 9.15 -0.69
N ASP A 182 3.88 8.92 -0.98
CA ASP A 182 4.51 7.60 -0.84
C ASP A 182 4.68 7.22 0.63
N ILE A 183 5.12 8.15 1.48
CA ILE A 183 5.22 7.94 2.92
C ILE A 183 3.84 7.72 3.54
N MET A 184 2.82 8.49 3.15
CA MET A 184 1.45 8.30 3.63
C MET A 184 0.90 6.92 3.24
N ARG A 185 1.16 6.45 2.01
CA ARG A 185 0.77 5.11 1.57
C ARG A 185 1.49 4.03 2.37
N ALA A 186 2.79 4.18 2.61
CA ALA A 186 3.57 3.25 3.45
C ALA A 186 3.05 3.21 4.90
N ALA A 187 2.72 4.37 5.48
CA ALA A 187 2.15 4.46 6.82
C ALA A 187 0.77 3.78 6.90
N ILE A 188 -0.07 3.95 5.88
CA ILE A 188 -1.35 3.25 5.77
C ILE A 188 -1.11 1.74 5.67
N ASP A 189 -0.19 1.30 4.79
CA ASP A 189 0.17 -0.12 4.64
C ASP A 189 0.59 -0.73 5.98
N ARG A 190 1.45 -0.05 6.74
CA ARG A 190 1.84 -0.45 8.10
C ARG A 190 0.64 -0.61 9.04
N VAL A 191 -0.30 0.33 9.00
CA VAL A 191 -1.50 0.35 9.85
C VAL A 191 -2.46 -0.80 9.52
N ILE A 192 -2.71 -1.04 8.22
CA ILE A 192 -3.59 -2.13 7.77
C ILE A 192 -2.87 -3.49 7.77
N GLY A 193 -1.59 -3.50 8.13
CA GLY A 193 -0.74 -4.67 8.20
C GLY A 193 -0.35 -5.25 6.85
N VAL A 194 -0.49 -4.50 5.75
CA VAL A 194 -0.03 -4.93 4.42
C VAL A 194 1.49 -5.05 4.46
N ILE A 195 1.98 -6.24 4.13
CA ILE A 195 3.41 -6.53 4.15
C ILE A 195 3.92 -6.33 2.71
N PRO A 196 4.71 -5.27 2.44
CA PRO A 196 5.37 -5.15 1.16
C PRO A 196 6.44 -6.24 1.08
N ALA A 197 6.35 -7.08 0.06
CA ALA A 197 7.39 -8.05 -0.25
C ALA A 197 8.02 -7.68 -1.58
N VAL A 198 9.35 -7.72 -1.65
CA VAL A 198 10.09 -7.54 -2.90
C VAL A 198 10.73 -8.87 -3.26
N VAL A 199 10.45 -9.33 -4.47
CA VAL A 199 10.97 -10.59 -4.99
C VAL A 199 11.85 -10.25 -6.18
N ASN A 200 13.10 -10.69 -6.13
CA ASN A 200 13.95 -10.65 -7.31
C ASN A 200 13.50 -11.79 -8.22
N VAL A 201 13.17 -11.47 -9.47
CA VAL A 201 12.80 -12.47 -10.48
C VAL A 201 13.80 -12.39 -11.63
N THR A 202 13.95 -13.47 -12.36
CA THR A 202 14.69 -13.45 -13.64
C THR A 202 13.88 -12.70 -14.70
N GLN A 203 14.54 -12.25 -15.78
CA GLN A 203 13.84 -11.62 -16.91
C GLN A 203 12.77 -12.55 -17.49
N ASP A 204 13.07 -13.84 -17.63
CA ASP A 204 12.13 -14.84 -18.17
C ASP A 204 10.90 -15.01 -17.26
N GLN A 205 11.11 -15.05 -15.95
CA GLN A 205 10.01 -15.06 -14.97
C GLN A 205 9.19 -13.77 -15.05
N TYR A 206 9.82 -12.61 -15.17
CA TYR A 206 9.13 -11.33 -15.31
C TYR A 206 8.25 -11.31 -16.56
N VAL A 207 8.79 -11.74 -17.71
CA VAL A 207 8.05 -11.85 -18.97
C VAL A 207 6.88 -12.82 -18.82
N ALA A 208 7.11 -14.00 -18.25
CA ALA A 208 6.06 -15.01 -18.03
C ALA A 208 4.93 -14.47 -17.13
N LEU A 209 5.26 -13.77 -16.05
CA LEU A 209 4.27 -13.12 -15.18
C LEU A 209 3.40 -12.11 -15.95
N HIS A 210 3.99 -11.31 -16.85
CA HIS A 210 3.23 -10.37 -17.68
C HIS A 210 2.36 -11.06 -18.71
N VAL A 211 2.79 -12.19 -19.28
CA VAL A 211 1.96 -13.00 -20.20
C VAL A 211 0.73 -13.52 -19.47
N VAL A 212 0.91 -14.13 -18.28
CA VAL A 212 -0.20 -14.62 -17.45
C VAL A 212 -1.12 -13.48 -17.03
N LEU A 213 -0.57 -12.36 -16.56
CA LEU A 213 -1.35 -11.18 -16.17
C LEU A 213 -2.14 -10.60 -17.36
N PHE A 214 -1.57 -10.62 -18.56
CA PHE A 214 -2.27 -10.17 -19.76
C PHE A 214 -3.45 -11.08 -20.12
N ALA A 215 -3.27 -12.40 -20.06
CA ALA A 215 -4.33 -13.37 -20.30
C ALA A 215 -5.49 -13.21 -19.31
N GLU A 216 -5.18 -13.02 -18.04
CA GLU A 216 -6.16 -12.77 -16.97
C GLU A 216 -6.88 -11.41 -17.15
N LYS A 217 -6.16 -10.35 -17.56
CA LYS A 217 -6.79 -9.07 -17.94
C LYS A 217 -7.73 -9.22 -19.14
N GLU A 218 -7.40 -10.04 -20.14
CA GLU A 218 -8.31 -10.34 -21.26
C GLU A 218 -9.53 -11.14 -20.82
N ARG A 219 -9.37 -12.09 -19.89
CA ARG A 219 -10.49 -12.79 -19.25
C ARG A 219 -11.43 -11.81 -18.54
N ALA A 220 -10.90 -10.90 -17.74
CA ALA A 220 -11.68 -9.84 -17.10
C ALA A 220 -12.35 -8.89 -18.11
N ARG A 221 -11.66 -8.53 -19.21
CA ARG A 221 -12.27 -7.74 -20.31
C ARG A 221 -13.41 -8.50 -20.97
N ARG A 222 -13.26 -9.79 -21.26
CA ARG A 222 -14.33 -10.64 -21.81
C ARG A 222 -15.53 -10.72 -20.86
N TRP A 223 -15.29 -10.75 -19.55
CA TRP A 223 -16.35 -10.65 -18.56
C TRP A 223 -17.08 -9.30 -18.60
N TRP A 224 -16.36 -8.18 -18.74
CA TRP A 224 -16.93 -6.82 -18.72
C TRP A 224 -17.62 -6.40 -20.01
N ARG A 225 -17.11 -6.81 -21.18
CA ARG A 225 -17.60 -6.40 -22.51
C ARG A 225 -19.12 -6.57 -22.71
N PRO A 226 -19.75 -7.75 -22.47
CA PRO A 226 -21.19 -7.90 -22.69
C PRO A 226 -22.02 -7.03 -21.76
N ARG A 227 -21.61 -6.88 -20.50
CA ARG A 227 -22.28 -6.05 -19.49
C ARG A 227 -22.25 -4.57 -19.87
N ASN A 228 -21.10 -4.07 -20.32
CA ASN A 228 -20.96 -2.71 -20.81
C ASN A 228 -21.82 -2.45 -22.07
N LYS A 229 -21.94 -3.44 -22.97
CA LYS A 229 -22.81 -3.34 -24.15
C LYS A 229 -24.28 -3.20 -23.75
N THR A 230 -24.73 -3.92 -22.73
CA THR A 230 -26.09 -3.80 -22.17
C THR A 230 -26.31 -2.42 -21.55
N MET A 231 -25.39 -1.94 -20.71
CA MET A 231 -25.50 -0.61 -20.08
C MET A 231 -25.56 0.54 -21.10
N LYS A 232 -24.80 0.44 -22.20
CA LYS A 232 -24.82 1.46 -23.26
C LYS A 232 -26.16 1.55 -24.01
N ARG A 233 -26.99 0.51 -23.96
CA ARG A 233 -28.33 0.48 -24.59
C ARG A 233 -29.42 1.03 -23.67
N MET A 234 -29.15 1.20 -22.38
CA MET A 234 -30.11 1.73 -21.41
C MET A 234 -30.29 3.24 -21.62
N THR A 235 -31.53 3.68 -21.86
CA THR A 235 -31.86 5.10 -22.04
C THR A 235 -31.99 5.84 -20.71
N ASP A 236 -32.57 5.19 -19.68
CA ASP A 236 -32.71 5.78 -18.34
C ASP A 236 -31.34 5.87 -17.61
N PRO A 237 -30.88 7.08 -17.23
CA PRO A 237 -29.66 7.26 -16.45
C PRO A 237 -29.67 6.55 -15.08
N GLN A 238 -30.82 6.45 -14.40
CA GLN A 238 -30.89 5.82 -13.07
C GLN A 238 -30.77 4.30 -13.17
N GLU A 239 -31.48 3.68 -14.12
CA GLU A 239 -31.32 2.27 -14.44
C GLU A 239 -29.87 1.94 -14.83
N ARG A 240 -29.26 2.76 -15.68
CA ARG A 240 -27.85 2.59 -16.09
C ARG A 240 -26.89 2.66 -14.91
N LYS A 241 -27.12 3.59 -13.97
CA LYS A 241 -26.31 3.69 -12.74
C LYS A 241 -26.47 2.44 -11.87
N ARG A 242 -27.70 1.98 -11.61
CA ARG A 242 -27.95 0.77 -10.81
C ARG A 242 -27.32 -0.47 -11.45
N ALA A 243 -27.43 -0.62 -12.77
CA ALA A 243 -26.82 -1.71 -13.51
C ALA A 243 -25.28 -1.66 -13.40
N ARG A 244 -24.69 -0.46 -13.50
CA ARG A 244 -23.26 -0.25 -13.30
C ARG A 244 -22.84 -0.66 -11.90
N ASP A 245 -23.50 -0.15 -10.86
CA ASP A 245 -23.19 -0.44 -9.46
C ASP A 245 -23.30 -1.96 -9.18
N GLY A 246 -24.34 -2.62 -9.73
CA GLY A 246 -24.50 -4.08 -9.63
C GLY A 246 -23.43 -4.88 -10.37
N HIS A 247 -23.00 -4.43 -11.55
CA HIS A 247 -21.90 -5.05 -12.28
C HIS A 247 -20.54 -4.82 -11.62
N GLU A 248 -20.28 -3.64 -11.08
CA GLU A 248 -19.09 -3.35 -10.28
C GLU A 248 -19.05 -4.24 -9.03
N ALA A 249 -20.17 -4.39 -8.30
CA ALA A 249 -20.28 -5.30 -7.17
C ALA A 249 -20.03 -6.78 -7.55
N ALA A 250 -20.62 -7.25 -8.66
CA ALA A 250 -20.42 -8.61 -9.15
C ALA A 250 -18.98 -8.86 -9.63
N PHE A 251 -18.34 -7.86 -10.22
CA PHE A 251 -16.94 -7.93 -10.63
C PHE A 251 -16.03 -8.03 -9.41
N THR A 252 -16.25 -7.17 -8.41
CA THR A 252 -15.54 -7.23 -7.13
C THR A 252 -15.73 -8.58 -6.45
N ALA A 253 -16.94 -9.15 -6.47
CA ALA A 253 -17.19 -10.49 -5.93
C ALA A 253 -16.39 -11.58 -6.66
N ALA A 254 -16.36 -11.55 -7.99
CA ALA A 254 -15.58 -12.50 -8.79
C ALA A 254 -14.07 -12.38 -8.54
N VAL A 255 -13.54 -11.15 -8.40
CA VAL A 255 -12.14 -10.91 -8.02
C VAL A 255 -11.86 -11.44 -6.61
N ASN A 256 -12.75 -11.18 -5.66
CA ASN A 256 -12.60 -11.63 -4.28
C ASN A 256 -12.60 -13.16 -4.15
N ALA A 257 -13.45 -13.82 -4.95
CA ALA A 257 -13.52 -15.27 -5.09
C ALA A 257 -12.32 -15.88 -5.83
N GLY A 258 -11.46 -15.06 -6.45
CA GLY A 258 -10.33 -15.53 -7.25
C GLY A 258 -10.71 -16.02 -8.65
N GLU A 259 -11.95 -15.80 -9.11
CA GLU A 259 -12.41 -16.17 -10.45
C GLU A 259 -11.83 -15.26 -11.54
N LEU A 260 -11.47 -14.03 -11.16
CA LEU A 260 -10.85 -13.03 -12.02
C LEU A 260 -9.63 -12.43 -11.32
N ILE A 261 -8.50 -12.40 -12.01
CA ILE A 261 -7.29 -11.74 -11.53
C ILE A 261 -6.99 -10.57 -12.46
N VAL A 262 -6.79 -9.36 -11.93
CA VAL A 262 -6.61 -8.16 -12.78
C VAL A 262 -5.39 -7.33 -12.46
N THR A 263 -4.68 -7.67 -11.39
CA THR A 263 -3.47 -7.00 -10.93
C THR A 263 -2.36 -8.01 -10.73
N MET A 264 -1.10 -7.54 -10.80
CA MET A 264 0.06 -8.35 -10.47
C MET A 264 -0.01 -8.83 -9.01
N ASP A 265 -0.45 -7.96 -8.09
CA ASP A 265 -0.63 -8.32 -6.68
C ASP A 265 -1.64 -9.46 -6.48
N GLY A 266 -2.77 -9.43 -7.19
CA GLY A 266 -3.77 -10.49 -7.13
C GLY A 266 -3.25 -11.82 -7.67
N LEU A 267 -2.47 -11.77 -8.76
CA LEU A 267 -1.87 -12.95 -9.38
C LEU A 267 -0.86 -13.62 -8.44
N LEU A 268 0.06 -12.84 -7.92
CA LEU A 268 1.08 -13.32 -7.00
C LEU A 268 0.47 -13.77 -5.67
N THR A 269 -0.55 -13.06 -5.15
CA THR A 269 -1.27 -13.51 -3.95
C THR A 269 -1.92 -14.88 -4.16
N ALA A 270 -2.54 -15.12 -5.33
CA ALA A 270 -3.12 -16.42 -5.65
C ALA A 270 -2.05 -17.51 -5.76
N ALA A 271 -0.90 -17.21 -6.36
CA ALA A 271 0.21 -18.15 -6.47
C ALA A 271 0.85 -18.49 -5.12
N VAL A 272 1.08 -17.48 -4.27
CA VAL A 272 1.57 -17.71 -2.90
C VAL A 272 0.57 -18.56 -2.12
N HIS A 273 -0.73 -18.36 -2.32
CA HIS A 273 -1.74 -19.20 -1.68
C HIS A 273 -1.65 -20.66 -2.16
N ALA A 274 -1.55 -20.88 -3.47
CA ALA A 274 -1.38 -22.20 -4.05
C ALA A 274 -0.08 -22.88 -3.54
N GLU A 275 0.99 -22.11 -3.37
CA GLU A 275 2.25 -22.60 -2.84
C GLU A 275 2.19 -22.94 -1.33
N LEU A 276 1.48 -22.13 -0.54
CA LEU A 276 1.22 -22.47 0.85
C LEU A 276 0.35 -23.72 0.96
N GLU A 277 -0.62 -23.90 0.06
CA GLU A 277 -1.47 -25.09 -0.01
C GLU A 277 -0.70 -26.34 -0.43
N SER A 278 0.18 -26.23 -1.44
CA SER A 278 1.02 -27.34 -1.91
C SER A 278 1.96 -27.85 -0.80
N ARG A 279 2.41 -26.96 0.09
CA ARG A 279 3.22 -27.28 1.27
C ARG A 279 2.42 -27.75 2.48
N GLY A 280 1.10 -27.68 2.45
CA GLY A 280 0.25 -27.93 3.61
C GLY A 280 0.34 -26.85 4.70
N TRP A 281 0.78 -25.64 4.35
CA TRP A 281 0.96 -24.49 5.25
C TRP A 281 -0.30 -23.61 5.37
N THR A 282 -1.47 -24.23 5.29
CA THR A 282 -2.77 -23.54 5.40
C THR A 282 -3.31 -23.53 6.84
N GLU A 283 -2.67 -24.25 7.75
CA GLU A 283 -3.05 -24.32 9.16
C GLU A 283 -2.82 -23.00 9.92
N LYS A 284 -3.61 -22.75 10.96
CA LYS A 284 -3.46 -21.55 11.79
C LYS A 284 -2.20 -21.63 12.64
N TYR A 285 -1.17 -20.88 12.24
CA TYR A 285 0.05 -20.74 13.03
C TYR A 285 -0.12 -19.86 14.27
N LYS A 286 0.62 -20.20 15.33
CA LYS A 286 0.72 -19.39 16.55
C LYS A 286 1.28 -17.99 16.22
N PRO A 287 0.94 -16.95 17.01
CA PRO A 287 1.57 -15.64 16.86
C PRO A 287 3.09 -15.74 16.95
N LEU A 288 3.80 -14.92 16.16
CA LEU A 288 5.26 -14.79 16.27
C LEU A 288 5.62 -14.32 17.68
N PRO A 289 6.70 -14.85 18.26
CA PRO A 289 7.18 -14.31 19.52
C PRO A 289 7.74 -12.88 19.32
N PRO A 290 7.74 -12.03 20.37
CA PRO A 290 8.05 -10.60 20.24
C PRO A 290 9.40 -10.30 19.61
N GLU A 291 10.40 -11.15 19.81
CA GLU A 291 11.74 -11.04 19.22
C GLU A 291 11.73 -11.24 17.71
N ALA A 292 10.96 -12.22 17.21
CA ALA A 292 10.86 -12.52 15.78
C ALA A 292 9.98 -11.51 15.04
N ALA A 293 8.98 -10.94 15.71
CA ALA A 293 8.10 -9.91 15.16
C ALA A 293 8.85 -8.61 14.80
N ARG A 294 10.03 -8.35 15.38
CA ARG A 294 10.85 -7.16 15.06
C ARG A 294 11.67 -7.34 13.78
N THR A 295 12.01 -8.57 13.43
CA THR A 295 12.72 -8.92 12.19
C THR A 295 11.77 -9.20 11.02
N ALA A 296 10.53 -9.58 11.31
CA ALA A 296 9.46 -9.71 10.33
C ALA A 296 9.20 -8.36 9.64
N GLY A 297 9.44 -8.29 8.32
CA GLY A 297 9.33 -7.07 7.52
C GLY A 297 10.65 -6.30 7.30
N GLN A 298 11.78 -6.73 7.86
CA GLN A 298 13.08 -6.24 7.37
C GLN A 298 13.32 -6.86 5.99
N ASN A 299 13.42 -6.01 4.96
CA ASN A 299 13.79 -6.44 3.62
C ASN A 299 15.03 -7.33 3.71
N ALA A 300 15.06 -8.44 2.95
CA ALA A 300 16.22 -9.31 2.88
C ALA A 300 17.48 -8.45 2.66
N PRO A 301 18.57 -8.68 3.44
CA PRO A 301 19.78 -7.91 3.29
C PRO A 301 20.23 -7.99 1.83
N ARG A 302 20.53 -6.82 1.25
CA ARG A 302 20.94 -6.70 -0.14
C ARG A 302 22.17 -7.60 -0.36
N PRO A 303 22.17 -8.50 -1.37
CA PRO A 303 23.34 -9.31 -1.65
C PRO A 303 24.54 -8.39 -1.97
N PRO A 304 25.71 -8.62 -1.37
CA PRO A 304 26.85 -7.70 -1.45
C PRO A 304 27.45 -7.56 -2.85
N ASP A 305 27.23 -8.54 -3.74
CA ASP A 305 27.93 -8.64 -5.04
C ASP A 305 27.01 -8.55 -6.28
N ALA A 306 25.76 -8.15 -6.11
CA ALA A 306 24.87 -7.95 -7.25
C ALA A 306 25.21 -6.64 -7.97
N ASP A 307 25.73 -6.73 -9.19
CA ASP A 307 26.00 -5.59 -10.06
C ASP A 307 24.75 -4.70 -10.11
N GLN A 308 24.91 -3.44 -9.69
CA GLN A 308 23.80 -2.65 -9.15
C GLN A 308 22.71 -2.33 -10.19
N ASN A 309 23.03 -2.48 -11.47
CA ASN A 309 22.13 -2.19 -12.58
C ASN A 309 21.36 -3.43 -13.06
N GLU A 310 21.99 -4.61 -13.18
CA GLU A 310 21.29 -5.79 -13.72
C GLU A 310 20.32 -6.41 -12.70
N ALA A 311 20.65 -6.40 -11.41
CA ALA A 311 19.78 -6.98 -10.38
C ALA A 311 18.53 -6.13 -10.06
N ARG A 312 18.48 -4.87 -10.51
CA ARG A 312 17.34 -3.98 -10.31
C ARG A 312 16.28 -4.07 -11.42
N ASP A 313 16.65 -4.56 -12.60
CA ASP A 313 15.76 -4.52 -13.77
C ASP A 313 14.53 -5.43 -13.63
N HIS A 314 14.57 -6.42 -12.73
CA HIS A 314 13.50 -7.42 -12.58
C HIS A 314 13.09 -7.63 -11.12
N GLN A 315 12.83 -6.54 -10.40
CA GLN A 315 12.18 -6.63 -9.09
C GLN A 315 10.66 -6.57 -9.23
N VAL A 316 9.98 -7.59 -8.72
CA VAL A 316 8.53 -7.57 -8.59
C VAL A 316 8.17 -7.24 -7.16
N ARG A 317 7.50 -6.10 -6.98
CA ARG A 317 6.96 -5.68 -5.68
C ARG A 317 5.56 -6.23 -5.53
N LEU A 318 5.34 -6.98 -4.47
CA LEU A 318 4.06 -7.55 -4.09
C LEU A 318 3.54 -6.90 -2.83
N ARG A 319 2.25 -6.58 -2.82
CA ARG A 319 1.53 -6.19 -1.61
C ARG A 319 0.61 -7.33 -1.20
N LEU A 320 1.02 -8.07 -0.16
CA LEU A 320 0.17 -9.09 0.42
C LEU A 320 -0.84 -8.45 1.37
N ALA A 321 -2.10 -8.88 1.27
CA ALA A 321 -3.14 -8.50 2.21
C ALA A 321 -2.70 -8.79 3.65
N GLY A 322 -2.90 -7.87 4.59
CA GLY A 322 -2.23 -7.97 5.89
C GLY A 322 -2.42 -9.29 6.65
N PRO A 323 -3.66 -9.83 6.79
CA PRO A 323 -3.85 -11.14 7.40
C PRO A 323 -3.09 -12.27 6.69
N PHE A 324 -2.94 -12.17 5.36
CA PHE A 324 -2.25 -13.17 4.56
C PHE A 324 -0.73 -13.00 4.61
N GLY A 325 -0.21 -11.78 4.57
CA GLY A 325 1.20 -11.50 4.80
C GLY A 325 1.65 -11.99 6.19
N ILE A 326 0.86 -11.68 7.23
CA ILE A 326 1.12 -12.15 8.60
C ILE A 326 1.06 -13.68 8.67
N HIS A 327 0.14 -14.31 7.95
CA HIS A 327 0.08 -15.77 7.86
C HIS A 327 1.32 -16.35 7.19
N LEU A 328 1.78 -15.78 6.07
CA LEU A 328 3.00 -16.19 5.38
C LEU A 328 4.22 -16.07 6.29
N GLU A 329 4.39 -14.95 6.99
CA GLU A 329 5.50 -14.76 7.93
C GLU A 329 5.47 -15.78 9.07
N ARG A 330 4.30 -16.05 9.65
CA ARG A 330 4.15 -17.07 10.69
C ARG A 330 4.46 -18.46 10.17
N ALA A 331 3.94 -18.81 8.99
CA ALA A 331 4.21 -20.10 8.36
C ALA A 331 5.71 -20.30 8.16
N CYS A 332 6.37 -19.31 7.55
CA CYS A 332 7.82 -19.32 7.34
C CYS A 332 8.58 -19.50 8.66
N TYR A 333 8.25 -18.73 9.70
CA TYR A 333 8.92 -18.82 11.00
C TYR A 333 8.79 -20.20 11.66
N TRP A 334 7.56 -20.72 11.78
CA TRP A 334 7.30 -21.96 12.49
C TRP A 334 7.81 -23.18 11.72
N GLU A 335 7.67 -23.17 10.39
CA GLU A 335 8.18 -24.26 9.56
C GLU A 335 9.70 -24.23 9.46
N SER A 336 10.33 -23.04 9.46
CA SER A 336 11.79 -22.93 9.62
C SER A 336 12.28 -23.55 10.93
N THR A 337 11.58 -23.22 12.03
CA THR A 337 11.92 -23.73 13.37
C THR A 337 11.80 -25.25 13.41
N LYS A 338 10.77 -25.81 12.77
CA LYS A 338 10.53 -27.25 12.67
C LYS A 338 11.56 -27.95 11.78
N ALA A 339 11.94 -27.32 10.67
CA ALA A 339 12.80 -27.92 9.65
C ALA A 339 14.31 -27.72 9.90
N GLY A 340 14.69 -26.91 10.90
CA GLY A 340 16.09 -26.65 11.25
C GLY A 340 16.86 -25.80 10.23
N HIS A 341 16.17 -25.16 9.29
CA HIS A 341 16.74 -24.23 8.32
C HIS A 341 15.79 -23.05 8.10
N THR A 342 16.33 -21.90 7.71
CA THR A 342 15.53 -20.70 7.49
C THR A 342 14.85 -20.73 6.14
N VAL A 343 13.52 -20.75 6.14
CA VAL A 343 12.66 -20.40 5.01
C VAL A 343 12.13 -18.99 5.26
N THR A 344 12.32 -18.11 4.29
CA THR A 344 11.83 -16.73 4.35
C THR A 344 10.59 -16.55 3.47
N PRO A 345 9.79 -15.50 3.70
CA PRO A 345 8.73 -15.13 2.77
C PRO A 345 9.22 -14.93 1.34
N ALA A 346 10.46 -14.45 1.15
CA ALA A 346 11.06 -14.25 -0.15
C ALA A 346 11.28 -15.57 -0.90
N ASP A 347 11.64 -16.65 -0.19
CA ASP A 347 11.82 -17.97 -0.78
C ASP A 347 10.48 -18.53 -1.29
N VAL A 348 9.44 -18.50 -0.45
CA VAL A 348 8.08 -18.92 -0.83
C VAL A 348 7.55 -18.12 -2.02
N LEU A 349 7.85 -16.83 -2.05
CA LEU A 349 7.48 -15.96 -3.16
C LEU A 349 8.23 -16.29 -4.45
N ALA A 350 9.53 -16.56 -4.38
CA ALA A 350 10.33 -16.97 -5.52
C ALA A 350 9.79 -18.30 -6.10
N ASP A 351 9.44 -19.25 -5.24
CA ASP A 351 8.86 -20.54 -5.62
C ASP A 351 7.47 -20.36 -6.26
N ALA A 352 6.62 -19.50 -5.70
CA ALA A 352 5.32 -19.16 -6.28
C ALA A 352 5.44 -18.50 -7.67
N VAL A 353 6.43 -17.62 -7.86
CA VAL A 353 6.72 -17.01 -9.17
C VAL A 353 7.21 -18.06 -10.16
N ALA A 354 8.10 -18.95 -9.74
CA ALA A 354 8.61 -20.03 -10.59
C ALA A 354 7.48 -20.98 -11.02
N LEU A 355 6.58 -21.34 -10.10
CA LEU A 355 5.39 -22.15 -10.39
C LEU A 355 4.48 -21.47 -11.42
N LEU A 356 4.16 -20.18 -11.22
CA LEU A 356 3.37 -19.42 -12.19
C LEU A 356 4.02 -19.39 -13.57
N ALA A 357 5.31 -19.09 -13.64
CA ALA A 357 6.05 -19.02 -14.88
C ALA A 357 6.03 -20.37 -15.63
N ALA A 358 6.16 -21.49 -14.90
CA ALA A 358 6.09 -22.82 -15.47
C ALA A 358 4.68 -23.16 -16.03
N THR A 359 3.61 -22.81 -15.31
CA THR A 359 2.23 -23.07 -15.75
C THR A 359 1.77 -22.16 -16.90
N GLY A 360 2.25 -20.92 -16.95
CA GLY A 360 1.88 -19.97 -18.00
C GLY A 360 2.44 -20.34 -19.38
N LEU A 361 3.50 -21.14 -19.42
CA LEU A 361 4.14 -21.61 -20.64
C LEU A 361 3.51 -22.90 -21.21
N SER A 362 2.68 -23.62 -20.44
CA SER A 362 2.12 -24.90 -20.91
C SER A 362 0.81 -24.76 -21.70
N ASP A 363 0.07 -23.67 -21.49
CA ASP A 363 -1.28 -23.46 -22.06
C ASP A 363 -1.33 -22.41 -23.20
N THR A 364 -0.18 -21.85 -23.59
CA THR A 364 0.00 -20.96 -24.75
C THR A 364 0.82 -21.65 -25.83
#